data_AF-A0AAV3TDM8-F1
#
_entry.id   AF-A0AAV3TDM8-F1
#
_cell.length_a   1.000
_cell.length_b   1.000
_cell.length_c   1.000
_cell.angle_alpha   90.00
_cell.angle_beta   90.00
_cell.angle_gamma   90.00
#
_symmetry.space_group_name_H-M   'P 1'
#
loop_
_entity.id
_entity.type
_entity.pdbx_description
1 polymer ?
#
loop_
_entity_poly.entity_id
_entity_poly.type
_entity_poly.pdbx_seq_one_letter_code
_entity_poly.pdbx_strand_id
1 'polypeptide(L)'
;MNRDFTFETYGELLDAGLESEYEFLTVREYLATDNEELPGQFVILRHDVDRKPENALAMARLEAARGVPSTYYVRTIDKTFRPGLIRRIEELGHEVGYHYEDMDRADGDVAAAHESFSAELARMRALVSVDTVCMHGNPLTAHDNRDMWDAGGGDSEAAAAGAATDGGGLTGKAKAAGGDAGTTESKSGTTSGVVASDEHGGTPTFDTYGLLGEAYLSMDFEDVTYFSDTGRTWRDGALKIKDHTMGEGDKRIQVDTTEELAALLRSDEVDRLCALTHPNRWARTPGEWAIESAKDYAINVAKRGINVVA
;
A
#
# COMPACT_ATOMS: atom_id res chain seq x y z
N MET A 1 1.01 21.68 -25.33
CA MET A 1 1.35 20.49 -24.51
C MET A 1 0.93 20.84 -23.10
N ASN A 2 -0.20 20.30 -22.64
CA ASN A 2 -0.64 20.52 -21.26
C ASN A 2 0.37 19.81 -20.33
N ARG A 3 0.75 20.43 -19.21
CA ARG A 3 1.76 19.84 -18.31
C ARG A 3 1.09 18.88 -17.34
N ASP A 4 1.20 17.59 -17.61
CA ASP A 4 0.62 16.54 -16.76
C ASP A 4 1.42 16.30 -15.45
N PHE A 5 0.80 15.68 -14.44
CA PHE A 5 1.32 15.46 -13.10
C PHE A 5 1.71 16.78 -12.39
N THR A 6 0.78 17.73 -12.40
CA THR A 6 0.87 18.99 -11.65
C THR A 6 -0.28 19.06 -10.66
N PHE A 7 -0.13 19.88 -9.62
CA PHE A 7 -1.22 20.11 -8.66
C PHE A 7 -2.49 20.66 -9.31
N GLU A 8 -2.36 21.36 -10.45
CA GLU A 8 -3.49 21.82 -11.26
C GLU A 8 -4.24 20.63 -11.88
N THR A 9 -3.53 19.77 -12.61
CA THR A 9 -4.16 18.57 -13.22
C THR A 9 -4.65 17.58 -12.16
N TYR A 10 -4.03 17.53 -10.97
CA TYR A 10 -4.54 16.75 -9.85
C TYR A 10 -5.88 17.30 -9.36
N GLY A 11 -5.99 18.62 -9.21
CA GLY A 11 -7.25 19.27 -8.86
C GLY A 11 -8.36 18.97 -9.86
N GLU A 12 -8.05 19.03 -11.16
CA GLU A 12 -8.98 18.68 -12.24
C GLU A 12 -9.44 17.21 -12.18
N LEU A 13 -8.57 16.28 -11.76
CA LEU A 13 -8.93 14.88 -11.53
C LEU A 13 -9.93 14.74 -10.37
N LEU A 14 -9.67 15.42 -9.25
CA LEU A 14 -10.57 15.41 -8.10
C LEU A 14 -11.93 16.03 -8.47
N ASP A 15 -11.90 17.16 -9.18
CA ASP A 15 -13.11 17.85 -9.63
C ASP A 15 -13.92 16.95 -10.58
N ALA A 16 -13.27 16.20 -11.47
CA ALA A 16 -13.95 15.24 -12.34
C ALA A 16 -14.69 14.14 -11.56
N GLY A 17 -14.07 13.55 -10.54
CA GLY A 17 -14.73 12.53 -9.71
C GLY A 17 -15.93 13.09 -8.95
N LEU A 18 -15.79 14.29 -8.37
CA LEU A 18 -16.87 14.95 -7.64
C LEU A 18 -18.04 15.36 -8.55
N GLU A 19 -17.75 15.88 -9.74
CA GLU A 19 -18.76 16.26 -10.74
C GLU A 19 -19.53 15.05 -11.27
N SER A 20 -18.89 13.88 -11.29
CA SER A 20 -19.49 12.59 -11.65
C SER A 20 -20.13 11.86 -10.46
N GLU A 21 -20.24 12.50 -9.29
CA GLU A 21 -20.89 11.91 -8.10
C GLU A 21 -20.18 10.68 -7.49
N TYR A 22 -18.88 10.50 -7.75
CA TYR A 22 -18.08 9.47 -7.04
C TYR A 22 -17.98 9.81 -5.56
N GLU A 23 -18.20 8.80 -4.71
CA GLU A 23 -17.79 8.90 -3.31
C GLU A 23 -16.30 8.65 -3.18
N PHE A 24 -15.62 9.46 -2.38
CA PHE A 24 -14.20 9.29 -2.10
C PHE A 24 -14.03 8.58 -0.76
N LEU A 25 -13.21 7.53 -0.74
CA LEU A 25 -12.96 6.70 0.44
C LEU A 25 -11.46 6.66 0.79
N THR A 26 -11.18 6.64 2.09
CA THR A 26 -9.90 6.15 2.60
C THR A 26 -9.81 4.63 2.51
N VAL A 27 -8.60 4.08 2.64
CA VAL A 27 -8.42 2.63 2.69
C VAL A 27 -9.06 2.06 3.95
N ARG A 28 -8.97 2.77 5.07
CA ARG A 28 -9.67 2.43 6.32
C ARG A 28 -11.17 2.33 6.14
N GLU A 29 -11.81 3.31 5.51
CA GLU A 29 -13.25 3.28 5.25
C GLU A 29 -13.62 2.11 4.37
N TYR A 30 -12.86 1.86 3.29
CA TYR A 30 -13.09 0.71 2.42
C TYR A 30 -12.95 -0.63 3.17
N LEU A 31 -11.88 -0.83 3.95
CA LEU A 31 -11.65 -2.09 4.67
C LEU A 31 -12.57 -2.29 5.89
N ALA A 32 -13.10 -1.21 6.46
CA ALA A 32 -14.02 -1.28 7.59
C ALA A 32 -15.50 -1.42 7.18
N THR A 33 -15.80 -1.29 5.88
CA THR A 33 -17.17 -1.34 5.35
C THR A 33 -17.41 -2.66 4.65
N ASP A 34 -18.52 -3.31 4.98
CA ASP A 34 -18.92 -4.54 4.29
C ASP A 34 -19.21 -4.23 2.81
N ASN A 35 -18.87 -5.15 1.90
CA ASN A 35 -18.98 -4.90 0.45
C ASN A 35 -20.42 -4.55 0.00
N GLU A 36 -21.44 -5.05 0.69
CA GLU A 36 -22.85 -4.75 0.41
C GLU A 36 -23.25 -3.31 0.80
N GLU A 37 -22.47 -2.66 1.67
CA GLU A 37 -22.69 -1.29 2.16
C GLU A 37 -21.82 -0.25 1.44
N LEU A 38 -20.84 -0.69 0.64
CA LEU A 38 -20.01 0.21 -0.16
C LEU A 38 -20.86 0.99 -1.19
N PRO A 39 -20.49 2.24 -1.51
CA PRO A 39 -21.16 3.02 -2.55
C PRO A 39 -21.16 2.29 -3.90
N GLY A 40 -22.17 2.56 -4.72
CA GLY A 40 -22.25 2.00 -6.07
C GLY A 40 -21.06 2.43 -6.93
N GLN A 41 -20.61 3.68 -6.76
CA GLN A 41 -19.48 4.27 -7.47
C GLN A 41 -18.56 5.02 -6.49
N PHE A 42 -17.27 4.68 -6.47
CA PHE A 42 -16.30 5.30 -5.56
C PHE A 42 -14.85 5.34 -6.08
N VAL A 43 -14.08 6.28 -5.54
CA VAL A 43 -12.64 6.41 -5.72
C VAL A 43 -11.93 6.25 -4.37
N ILE A 44 -11.00 5.30 -4.27
CA ILE A 44 -10.04 5.23 -3.18
C ILE A 44 -8.80 6.03 -3.58
N LEU A 45 -8.46 7.07 -2.82
CA LEU A 45 -7.23 7.83 -3.02
C LEU A 45 -6.17 7.38 -2.03
N ARG A 46 -5.06 6.87 -2.58
CA ARG A 46 -3.90 6.40 -1.82
C ARG A 46 -2.66 7.18 -2.23
N HIS A 47 -1.86 7.56 -1.24
CA HIS A 47 -0.61 8.29 -1.43
C HIS A 47 0.57 7.60 -0.74
N ASP A 48 1.59 7.27 -1.52
CA ASP A 48 2.84 6.75 -0.99
C ASP A 48 3.81 7.92 -0.77
N VAL A 49 4.00 8.29 0.49
CA VAL A 49 4.88 9.41 0.86
C VAL A 49 6.32 8.90 0.95
N ASP A 50 6.97 8.84 -0.21
CA ASP A 50 8.35 8.39 -0.34
C ASP A 50 9.38 9.47 0.00
N ARG A 51 9.17 10.66 -0.57
CA ARG A 51 10.08 11.81 -0.53
C ARG A 51 9.26 13.10 -0.53
N LYS A 52 9.92 14.23 -0.25
CA LYS A 52 9.29 15.57 -0.26
C LYS A 52 7.96 15.58 0.51
N PRO A 53 7.94 15.26 1.82
CA PRO A 53 6.71 15.22 2.60
C PRO A 53 5.92 16.54 2.54
N GLU A 54 6.56 17.66 2.25
CA GLU A 54 5.91 18.95 2.00
C GLU A 54 4.93 18.93 0.82
N ASN A 55 5.19 18.12 -0.22
CA ASN A 55 4.25 17.92 -1.31
C ASN A 55 3.06 17.07 -0.86
N ALA A 56 3.25 16.08 0.02
CA ALA A 56 2.14 15.32 0.59
C ALA A 56 1.20 16.23 1.39
N LEU A 57 1.72 17.12 2.24
CA LEU A 57 0.86 18.09 2.95
C LEU A 57 0.20 19.10 2.00
N ALA A 58 0.86 19.49 0.91
CA ALA A 58 0.23 20.35 -0.09
C ALA A 58 -0.93 19.64 -0.78
N MET A 59 -0.78 18.34 -1.06
CA MET A 59 -1.78 17.51 -1.72
C MET A 59 -2.98 17.29 -0.79
N ALA A 60 -2.73 16.96 0.47
CA ALA A 60 -3.74 16.84 1.52
C ALA A 60 -4.57 18.12 1.65
N ARG A 61 -3.91 19.29 1.61
CA ARG A 61 -4.65 20.57 1.64
C ARG A 61 -5.55 20.79 0.42
N LEU A 62 -5.16 20.29 -0.75
CA LEU A 62 -5.95 20.40 -1.98
C LEU A 62 -7.21 19.52 -1.90
N GLU A 63 -7.05 18.32 -1.37
CA GLU A 63 -8.12 17.34 -1.15
C GLU A 63 -9.08 17.81 -0.05
N ALA A 64 -8.56 18.21 1.11
CA ALA A 64 -9.36 18.75 2.20
C ALA A 64 -10.15 20.01 1.80
N ALA A 65 -9.59 20.85 0.91
CA ALA A 65 -10.30 22.01 0.37
C ALA A 65 -11.53 21.63 -0.49
N ARG A 66 -11.59 20.39 -0.96
CA ARG A 66 -12.70 19.80 -1.73
C ARG A 66 -13.56 18.85 -0.91
N GLY A 67 -13.23 18.62 0.37
CA GLY A 67 -13.91 17.63 1.20
C GLY A 67 -13.63 16.18 0.77
N VAL A 68 -12.52 15.95 0.07
CA VAL A 68 -12.11 14.61 -0.40
C VAL A 68 -11.23 13.95 0.67
N PRO A 69 -11.67 12.84 1.30
CA PRO A 69 -10.80 12.04 2.15
C PRO A 69 -9.84 11.20 1.31
N SER A 70 -8.65 10.96 1.86
CA SER A 70 -7.56 10.22 1.20
C SER A 70 -6.69 9.52 2.24
N THR A 71 -5.85 8.58 1.78
CA THR A 71 -4.94 7.80 2.64
C THR A 71 -3.49 8.15 2.34
N TYR A 72 -2.71 8.48 3.36
CA TYR A 72 -1.28 8.80 3.25
C TYR A 72 -0.43 7.75 3.98
N TYR A 73 0.22 6.87 3.24
CA TYR A 73 1.19 5.94 3.79
C TYR A 73 2.55 6.63 3.93
N VAL A 74 3.02 6.78 5.17
CA VAL A 74 4.25 7.53 5.48
C VAL A 74 5.36 6.58 5.93
N ARG A 75 6.54 6.74 5.30
CA ARG A 75 7.76 6.04 5.72
C ARG A 75 8.34 6.61 7.00
N THR A 76 8.97 5.75 7.79
CA THR A 76 9.61 6.13 9.07
C THR A 76 11.09 6.53 8.96
N ILE A 77 11.59 6.73 7.75
CA ILE A 77 12.96 7.24 7.50
C ILE A 77 13.08 8.74 7.80
N ASP A 78 14.25 9.18 8.28
CA ASP A 78 14.49 10.55 8.76
C ASP A 78 14.10 11.68 7.80
N LYS A 79 14.29 11.46 6.49
CA LYS A 79 14.00 12.50 5.49
C LYS A 79 12.50 12.73 5.31
N THR A 80 11.69 11.72 5.58
CA THR A 80 10.26 11.70 5.26
C THR A 80 9.39 11.74 6.52
N PHE A 81 9.84 11.12 7.61
CA PHE A 81 9.15 11.10 8.89
C PHE A 81 9.21 12.48 9.57
N ARG A 82 8.21 13.32 9.26
CA ARG A 82 8.09 14.70 9.78
C ARG A 82 6.87 14.79 10.71
N PRO A 83 7.03 14.65 12.05
CA PRO A 83 5.90 14.52 12.96
C PRO A 83 4.85 15.64 12.90
N GLY A 84 5.28 16.89 12.72
CA GLY A 84 4.33 18.02 12.59
C GLY A 84 3.51 17.99 11.30
N LEU A 85 4.08 17.42 10.24
CA LEU A 85 3.44 17.30 8.94
C LEU A 85 2.48 16.11 8.92
N ILE A 86 2.91 14.98 9.50
CA ILE A 86 2.08 13.78 9.70
C ILE A 86 0.81 14.11 10.48
N ARG A 87 0.93 14.75 11.66
CA ARG A 87 -0.24 15.19 12.43
C ARG A 87 -1.14 16.13 11.64
N ARG A 88 -0.53 17.02 10.84
CA ARG A 88 -1.31 17.98 10.05
C ARG A 88 -2.13 17.30 8.94
N ILE A 89 -1.66 16.19 8.39
CA ILE A 89 -2.42 15.41 7.41
C ILE A 89 -3.65 14.78 8.09
N GLU A 90 -3.49 14.16 9.26
CA GLU A 90 -4.63 13.60 10.02
C GLU A 90 -5.61 14.71 10.45
N GLU A 91 -5.13 15.85 10.94
CA GLU A 91 -5.97 17.01 11.31
C GLU A 91 -6.79 17.59 10.14
N LEU A 92 -6.39 17.32 8.89
CA LEU A 92 -7.13 17.72 7.70
C LEU A 92 -8.26 16.74 7.33
N GLY A 93 -8.38 15.63 8.07
CA GLY A 93 -9.41 14.60 7.87
C GLY A 93 -8.96 13.41 7.03
N HIS A 94 -7.66 13.30 6.73
CA HIS A 94 -7.13 12.17 5.97
C HIS A 94 -6.70 11.03 6.87
N GLU A 95 -6.73 9.82 6.32
CA GLU A 95 -6.09 8.67 6.96
C GLU A 95 -4.56 8.80 6.84
N VAL A 96 -3.86 8.41 7.91
CA VAL A 96 -2.42 8.16 7.88
C VAL A 96 -2.16 6.67 8.15
N GLY A 97 -1.39 6.04 7.27
CA GLY A 97 -0.95 4.65 7.40
C GLY A 97 0.58 4.54 7.50
N TYR A 98 1.08 3.39 7.94
CA TYR A 98 2.52 3.12 7.94
C TYR A 98 2.97 2.55 6.58
N HIS A 99 3.86 3.28 5.89
CA HIS A 99 4.51 2.78 4.67
C HIS A 99 5.77 2.01 5.06
N TYR A 100 5.64 0.70 5.22
CA TYR A 100 6.63 -0.10 5.92
C TYR A 100 7.68 -0.68 4.95
N GLU A 101 8.90 -0.85 5.45
CA GLU A 101 10.05 -1.37 4.68
C GLU A 101 10.92 -2.30 5.55
N ASP A 102 10.27 -3.02 6.47
CA ASP A 102 10.94 -3.70 7.56
C ASP A 102 11.64 -5.00 7.12
N MET A 103 11.19 -5.69 6.06
CA MET A 103 11.96 -6.79 5.46
C MET A 103 13.26 -6.27 4.84
N ASP A 104 13.22 -5.12 4.18
CA ASP A 104 14.43 -4.49 3.64
C ASP A 104 15.40 -4.10 4.76
N ARG A 105 14.89 -3.56 5.88
CA ARG A 105 15.70 -3.18 7.05
C ARG A 105 16.31 -4.37 7.76
N ALA A 106 15.59 -5.48 7.78
CA ALA A 106 15.99 -6.73 8.41
C ALA A 106 16.80 -7.65 7.48
N ASP A 107 17.06 -7.22 6.24
CA ASP A 107 17.73 -8.04 5.22
C ASP A 107 17.08 -9.43 5.02
N GLY A 108 15.75 -9.46 5.01
CA GLY A 108 14.95 -10.66 4.80
C GLY A 108 14.74 -11.53 6.05
N ASP A 109 15.29 -11.15 7.21
CA ASP A 109 14.99 -11.85 8.47
C ASP A 109 13.58 -11.47 8.96
N VAL A 110 12.65 -12.41 8.85
CA VAL A 110 11.23 -12.21 9.18
C VAL A 110 11.03 -11.84 10.65
N ALA A 111 11.76 -12.47 11.58
CA ALA A 111 11.60 -12.19 13.01
C ALA A 111 12.07 -10.77 13.34
N ALA A 112 13.24 -10.38 12.83
CA ALA A 112 13.77 -9.04 12.98
C ALA A 112 12.90 -7.99 12.25
N ALA A 113 12.29 -8.35 11.12
CA ALA A 113 11.33 -7.49 10.42
C ALA A 113 10.10 -7.20 11.28
N HIS A 114 9.54 -8.21 11.96
CA HIS A 114 8.41 -7.99 12.88
C HIS A 114 8.77 -7.17 14.12
N GLU A 115 9.98 -7.35 14.66
CA GLU A 115 10.48 -6.50 15.76
C GLU A 115 10.60 -5.03 15.31
N SER A 116 11.21 -4.80 14.14
CA SER A 116 11.35 -3.46 13.54
C SER A 116 9.97 -2.84 13.25
N PHE A 117 9.09 -3.59 12.60
CA PHE A 117 7.73 -3.17 12.26
C PHE A 117 6.95 -2.78 13.52
N SER A 118 6.99 -3.60 14.57
CA SER A 118 6.31 -3.30 15.84
C SER A 118 6.81 -1.99 16.45
N ALA A 119 8.12 -1.76 16.45
CA ALA A 119 8.71 -0.54 17.01
C ALA A 119 8.32 0.70 16.21
N GLU A 120 8.34 0.62 14.87
CA GLU A 120 8.05 1.75 13.99
C GLU A 120 6.55 2.04 13.88
N LEU A 121 5.70 1.01 13.93
CA LEU A 121 4.26 1.18 14.07
C LEU A 121 3.92 1.88 15.39
N ALA A 122 4.55 1.47 16.51
CA ALA A 122 4.36 2.15 17.80
C ALA A 122 4.82 3.63 17.74
N ARG A 123 5.92 3.91 17.02
CA ARG A 123 6.41 5.27 16.80
C ARG A 123 5.44 6.12 15.98
N MET A 124 4.80 5.55 14.95
CA MET A 124 3.74 6.21 14.18
C MET A 124 2.50 6.48 15.05
N ARG A 125 2.06 5.46 15.81
CA ARG A 125 0.88 5.53 16.69
C ARG A 125 1.03 6.50 17.87
N ALA A 126 2.27 6.86 18.23
CA ALA A 126 2.53 7.94 19.16
C ALA A 126 2.19 9.34 18.60
N LEU A 127 1.91 9.45 17.29
CA LEU A 127 1.59 10.71 16.61
C LEU A 127 0.13 10.80 16.16
N VAL A 128 -0.40 9.74 15.57
CA VAL A 128 -1.68 9.68 14.84
C VAL A 128 -2.31 8.28 14.97
N SER A 129 -3.58 8.13 14.61
CA SER A 129 -4.20 6.82 14.39
C SER A 129 -3.54 6.10 13.22
N VAL A 130 -3.28 4.80 13.36
CA VAL A 130 -2.78 3.94 12.28
C VAL A 130 -3.53 2.62 12.35
N ASP A 131 -4.44 2.45 11.40
CA ASP A 131 -5.33 1.30 11.28
C ASP A 131 -5.02 0.46 10.03
N THR A 132 -4.34 1.04 9.04
CA THR A 132 -3.91 0.37 7.82
C THR A 132 -2.42 0.58 7.58
N VAL A 133 -1.81 -0.33 6.82
CA VAL A 133 -0.39 -0.25 6.42
C VAL A 133 -0.24 -0.53 4.93
N CYS A 134 0.91 -0.14 4.37
CA CYS A 134 1.22 -0.49 3.00
C CYS A 134 2.71 -0.71 2.78
N MET A 135 3.10 -1.74 2.04
CA MET A 135 4.51 -2.01 1.76
C MET A 135 5.14 -0.91 0.90
N HIS A 136 6.35 -0.51 1.26
CA HIS A 136 7.22 0.23 0.36
C HIS A 136 7.95 -0.74 -0.58
N GLY A 137 7.77 -0.56 -1.88
CA GLY A 137 8.46 -1.35 -2.90
C GLY A 137 9.85 -0.78 -3.22
N ASN A 138 10.92 -1.36 -2.69
CA ASN A 138 12.29 -0.97 -3.05
C ASN A 138 12.87 -1.82 -4.19
N PRO A 139 12.95 -1.35 -5.45
CA PRO A 139 13.45 -2.16 -6.58
C PRO A 139 14.95 -2.50 -6.49
N LEU A 140 15.68 -1.96 -5.50
CA LEU A 140 17.11 -2.23 -5.29
C LEU A 140 17.36 -3.41 -4.35
N THR A 141 16.32 -3.97 -3.73
CA THR A 141 16.39 -5.14 -2.85
C THR A 141 15.68 -6.32 -3.49
N ALA A 142 16.16 -7.53 -3.21
CA ALA A 142 15.48 -8.77 -3.63
C ALA A 142 14.24 -9.05 -2.78
N HIS A 143 14.17 -8.50 -1.57
CA HIS A 143 13.10 -8.75 -0.60
C HIS A 143 11.80 -8.05 -1.01
N ASP A 144 10.68 -8.76 -0.90
CA ASP A 144 9.36 -8.16 -0.93
C ASP A 144 8.91 -7.92 0.51
N ASN A 145 8.51 -6.70 0.82
CA ASN A 145 8.09 -6.38 2.18
C ASN A 145 6.79 -7.10 2.56
N ARG A 146 5.99 -7.59 1.61
CA ARG A 146 4.80 -8.41 1.91
C ARG A 146 5.15 -9.78 2.48
N ASP A 147 6.34 -10.30 2.19
CA ASP A 147 6.77 -11.64 2.61
C ASP A 147 6.82 -11.81 4.13
N MET A 148 6.92 -10.71 4.90
CA MET A 148 6.83 -10.79 6.37
C MET A 148 5.47 -11.30 6.86
N TRP A 149 4.41 -11.18 6.06
CA TRP A 149 3.06 -11.61 6.46
C TRP A 149 2.80 -13.08 6.17
N ASP A 150 3.68 -13.75 5.42
CA ASP A 150 3.50 -15.14 5.07
C ASP A 150 3.83 -16.05 6.26
N ALA A 151 2.86 -16.87 6.66
CA ALA A 151 2.99 -17.85 7.73
C ALA A 151 3.99 -19.00 7.41
N GLY A 152 4.60 -18.98 6.23
CA GLY A 152 5.47 -20.02 5.69
C GLY A 152 6.89 -19.51 5.42
N GLY A 153 7.60 -19.05 6.46
CA GLY A 153 9.03 -18.79 6.36
C GLY A 153 9.80 -20.08 6.05
N GLY A 154 10.18 -20.25 4.78
CA GLY A 154 11.08 -21.32 4.34
C GLY A 154 10.65 -21.97 3.04
N ASP A 155 10.81 -21.25 1.92
CA ASP A 155 11.40 -21.74 0.68
C ASP A 155 11.41 -20.60 -0.34
N SER A 156 12.47 -19.77 -0.31
CA SER A 156 12.81 -18.98 -1.49
C SER A 156 13.26 -19.98 -2.56
N GLU A 157 12.34 -20.42 -3.43
CA GLU A 157 12.70 -21.22 -4.59
C GLU A 157 13.41 -20.28 -5.58
N ALA A 158 14.74 -20.25 -5.46
CA ALA A 158 15.63 -19.73 -6.48
C ALA A 158 15.28 -20.42 -7.81
N ALA A 159 14.94 -19.60 -8.81
CA ALA A 159 14.72 -20.04 -10.17
C ALA A 159 15.86 -20.95 -10.67
N ALA A 160 15.56 -22.22 -10.97
CA ALA A 160 16.34 -23.05 -11.86
C ALA A 160 15.54 -24.25 -12.42
N ALA A 161 15.28 -24.19 -13.73
CA ALA A 161 15.39 -25.29 -14.70
C ALA A 161 14.70 -26.64 -14.41
N GLY A 162 13.58 -26.85 -15.11
CA GLY A 162 13.23 -28.05 -15.92
C GLY A 162 13.62 -29.45 -15.44
N ALA A 163 12.62 -30.28 -15.14
CA ALA A 163 12.32 -31.55 -15.84
C ALA A 163 11.17 -32.29 -15.13
N ALA A 164 10.22 -32.79 -15.93
CA ALA A 164 9.31 -33.89 -15.56
C ALA A 164 10.13 -35.16 -15.22
N THR A 165 9.71 -36.14 -14.41
CA THR A 165 8.48 -36.97 -14.42
C THR A 165 8.40 -37.85 -13.16
N ASP A 166 7.20 -38.42 -12.93
CA ASP A 166 6.89 -39.73 -12.30
C ASP A 166 6.83 -39.89 -10.77
N GLY A 167 5.60 -39.92 -10.24
CA GLY A 167 4.82 -41.16 -10.08
C GLY A 167 5.21 -42.14 -8.95
N GLY A 168 4.32 -42.30 -7.97
CA GLY A 168 4.26 -43.51 -7.11
C GLY A 168 3.68 -43.26 -5.71
N GLY A 169 2.49 -43.79 -5.43
CA GLY A 169 1.77 -43.58 -4.16
C GLY A 169 2.01 -44.62 -3.07
N LEU A 170 1.28 -44.47 -1.94
CA LEU A 170 0.54 -45.50 -1.17
C LEU A 170 0.31 -45.08 0.31
N THR A 171 -0.98 -44.99 0.68
CA THR A 171 -1.67 -45.49 1.89
C THR A 171 -1.05 -45.42 3.30
N GLY A 172 -1.85 -44.91 4.27
CA GLY A 172 -1.72 -45.26 5.70
C GLY A 172 -2.77 -44.58 6.60
N LYS A 173 -3.56 -45.35 7.35
CA LYS A 173 -4.70 -44.94 8.22
C LYS A 173 -4.31 -44.70 9.70
N ALA A 174 -5.08 -43.82 10.36
CA ALA A 174 -5.56 -43.81 11.77
C ALA A 174 -4.50 -43.68 12.90
N LYS A 175 -4.72 -42.99 14.04
CA LYS A 175 -5.77 -43.18 15.05
C LYS A 175 -5.64 -42.12 16.19
N ALA A 176 -6.75 -41.88 16.89
CA ALA A 176 -6.94 -40.92 17.99
C ALA A 176 -6.40 -41.33 19.38
N ALA A 177 -6.20 -40.32 20.25
CA ALA A 177 -6.41 -40.26 21.72
C ALA A 177 -6.15 -38.79 22.15
N GLY A 178 -6.82 -38.11 23.09
CA GLY A 178 -7.73 -38.49 24.17
C GLY A 178 -7.27 -37.85 25.50
N GLY A 179 -8.07 -36.93 26.06
CA GLY A 179 -8.08 -36.50 27.48
C GLY A 179 -7.44 -35.14 27.79
N ASP A 180 -7.72 -34.47 28.91
CA ASP A 180 -8.93 -34.03 29.62
C ASP A 180 -8.46 -33.01 30.70
N ALA A 181 -9.32 -32.04 31.03
CA ALA A 181 -9.47 -31.24 32.25
C ALA A 181 -8.28 -30.53 32.96
N GLY A 182 -8.51 -29.25 33.30
CA GLY A 182 -7.80 -28.56 34.38
C GLY A 182 -8.09 -27.06 34.50
N THR A 183 -9.13 -26.69 35.24
CA THR A 183 -9.48 -25.33 35.69
C THR A 183 -8.61 -24.85 36.85
N THR A 184 -8.22 -23.56 36.89
CA THR A 184 -8.21 -22.71 38.12
C THR A 184 -8.07 -21.21 37.79
N GLU A 185 -8.76 -20.39 38.57
CA GLU A 185 -8.92 -18.93 38.46
C GLU A 185 -7.80 -18.06 39.08
N SER A 186 -7.74 -16.81 38.58
CA SER A 186 -7.55 -15.52 39.30
C SER A 186 -6.16 -15.09 39.84
N LYS A 187 -5.61 -13.97 39.32
CA LYS A 187 -5.64 -12.60 39.92
C LYS A 187 -4.69 -11.58 39.23
N SER A 188 -5.27 -10.40 38.95
CA SER A 188 -4.73 -9.03 38.92
C SER A 188 -3.22 -8.74 38.86
N GLY A 189 -2.81 -7.91 37.89
CA GLY A 189 -1.57 -7.14 37.94
C GLY A 189 -1.44 -6.18 36.74
N THR A 190 -1.44 -4.87 37.02
CA THR A 190 -1.17 -3.78 36.06
C THR A 190 0.30 -3.79 35.62
N THR A 191 0.58 -3.86 34.32
CA THR A 191 1.90 -3.48 33.75
C THR A 191 1.81 -3.06 32.28
N SER A 192 2.48 -1.94 31.99
CA SER A 192 3.06 -1.48 30.71
C SER A 192 2.99 -2.46 29.54
N GLY A 193 2.40 -2.03 28.42
CA GLY A 193 2.27 -2.79 27.18
C GLY A 193 3.63 -3.09 26.53
N VAL A 194 4.30 -4.12 27.03
CA VAL A 194 5.19 -4.97 26.25
C VAL A 194 4.29 -6.03 25.64
N VAL A 195 4.30 -6.13 24.31
CA VAL A 195 3.56 -7.17 23.59
C VAL A 195 4.05 -8.51 24.12
N ALA A 196 3.16 -9.24 24.79
CA ALA A 196 3.44 -10.59 25.25
C ALA A 196 3.62 -11.46 24.00
N SER A 197 4.74 -12.17 23.93
CA SER A 197 4.95 -13.25 22.97
C SER A 197 3.81 -14.24 23.13
N ASP A 198 2.94 -14.32 22.13
CA ASP A 198 1.88 -15.32 22.10
C ASP A 198 2.56 -16.71 22.05
N GLU A 199 2.18 -17.59 22.98
CA GLU A 199 2.77 -18.94 23.09
C GLU A 199 2.26 -19.91 22.02
N HIS A 200 1.78 -19.38 20.89
CA HIS A 200 1.50 -20.11 19.65
C HIS A 200 2.40 -19.54 18.56
N GLY A 201 3.53 -20.21 18.29
CA GLY A 201 4.59 -19.78 17.38
C GLY A 201 4.22 -19.74 15.89
N GLY A 202 3.21 -18.95 15.53
CA GLY A 202 2.90 -18.56 14.15
C GLY A 202 3.48 -17.19 13.80
N THR A 203 3.66 -16.93 12.52
CA THR A 203 4.03 -15.59 12.01
C THR A 203 2.95 -14.57 12.41
N PRO A 204 3.32 -13.39 12.96
CA PRO A 204 2.37 -12.33 13.27
C PRO A 204 1.54 -11.90 12.04
N THR A 205 0.25 -11.65 12.26
CA THR A 205 -0.68 -11.17 11.23
C THR A 205 -1.09 -9.71 11.48
N PHE A 206 -1.91 -9.12 10.60
CA PHE A 206 -2.46 -7.78 10.81
C PHE A 206 -3.22 -7.65 12.13
N ASP A 207 -4.00 -8.68 12.50
CA ASP A 207 -4.75 -8.74 13.75
C ASP A 207 -3.83 -8.69 14.98
N THR A 208 -2.64 -9.31 14.91
CA THR A 208 -1.64 -9.25 15.97
C THR A 208 -1.26 -7.81 16.31
N TYR A 209 -1.26 -6.92 15.30
CA TYR A 209 -0.97 -5.50 15.45
C TYR A 209 -2.22 -4.62 15.61
N GLY A 210 -3.42 -5.21 15.61
CA GLY A 210 -4.68 -4.45 15.60
C GLY A 210 -4.79 -3.54 14.37
N LEU A 211 -4.42 -4.06 13.20
CA LEU A 211 -4.58 -3.40 11.90
C LEU A 211 -5.77 -4.01 11.16
N LEU A 212 -6.52 -3.19 10.42
CA LEU A 212 -7.60 -3.63 9.54
C LEU A 212 -7.07 -4.39 8.32
N GLY A 213 -5.87 -4.04 7.85
CA GLY A 213 -5.25 -4.72 6.71
C GLY A 213 -4.06 -3.98 6.13
N GLU A 214 -3.50 -4.59 5.08
CA GLU A 214 -2.45 -4.02 4.25
C GLU A 214 -3.01 -3.72 2.84
N ALA A 215 -2.72 -2.55 2.30
CA ALA A 215 -3.41 -2.04 1.11
C ALA A 215 -3.32 -2.95 -0.13
N TYR A 216 -2.23 -3.69 -0.34
CA TYR A 216 -2.08 -4.61 -1.46
C TYR A 216 -2.65 -6.00 -1.17
N LEU A 217 -2.62 -6.45 0.09
CA LEU A 217 -3.01 -7.80 0.50
C LEU A 217 -4.49 -7.90 0.93
N SER A 218 -5.11 -6.78 1.32
CA SER A 218 -6.45 -6.77 1.92
C SER A 218 -7.52 -6.11 1.03
N MET A 219 -7.15 -5.35 0.01
CA MET A 219 -8.11 -4.77 -0.93
C MET A 219 -8.44 -5.73 -2.07
N ASP A 220 -9.70 -5.74 -2.53
CA ASP A 220 -10.15 -6.55 -3.66
C ASP A 220 -9.91 -5.82 -4.99
N PHE A 221 -8.78 -6.11 -5.62
CA PHE A 221 -8.42 -5.55 -6.93
C PHE A 221 -8.97 -6.36 -8.13
N GLU A 222 -9.76 -7.42 -7.88
CA GLU A 222 -10.61 -7.99 -8.94
C GLU A 222 -11.83 -7.11 -9.18
N ASP A 223 -12.37 -6.50 -8.12
CA ASP A 223 -13.51 -5.58 -8.15
C ASP A 223 -13.08 -4.10 -8.32
N VAL A 224 -12.00 -3.68 -7.65
CA VAL A 224 -11.51 -2.29 -7.66
C VAL A 224 -10.41 -2.11 -8.71
N THR A 225 -10.69 -1.32 -9.74
CA THR A 225 -9.71 -1.06 -10.81
C THR A 225 -8.54 -0.21 -10.29
N TYR A 226 -7.30 -0.69 -10.43
CA TYR A 226 -6.13 -0.03 -9.86
C TYR A 226 -5.40 0.86 -10.87
N PHE A 227 -5.18 2.13 -10.53
CA PHE A 227 -4.36 3.08 -11.28
C PHE A 227 -3.21 3.58 -10.42
N SER A 228 -2.01 3.71 -10.98
CA SER A 228 -0.83 4.23 -10.28
C SER A 228 -0.07 5.18 -11.19
N ASP A 229 0.40 6.31 -10.64
CA ASP A 229 1.23 7.30 -11.33
C ASP A 229 2.70 6.87 -11.54
N THR A 230 3.04 5.62 -11.19
CA THR A 230 4.39 5.09 -11.32
C THR A 230 4.89 5.16 -12.76
N GLY A 231 5.98 5.91 -12.94
CA GLY A 231 6.57 6.16 -14.25
C GLY A 231 6.03 7.40 -14.96
N ARG A 232 5.22 8.23 -14.29
CA ARG A 232 4.52 9.41 -14.87
C ARG A 232 3.58 9.03 -16.01
N THR A 233 2.82 7.96 -15.78
CA THR A 233 1.74 7.47 -16.62
C THR A 233 0.77 6.74 -15.71
N TRP A 234 -0.48 6.61 -16.12
CA TRP A 234 -1.48 5.76 -15.45
C TRP A 234 -1.58 4.36 -16.08
N ARG A 235 -0.88 4.11 -17.19
CA ARG A 235 -0.87 2.82 -17.90
C ARG A 235 -0.20 1.76 -17.05
N ASP A 236 -0.67 0.53 -17.20
CA ASP A 236 0.11 -0.62 -16.76
C ASP A 236 1.24 -0.91 -17.73
N GLY A 237 2.32 -1.45 -17.19
CA GLY A 237 3.45 -1.87 -17.99
C GLY A 237 4.68 -2.15 -17.16
N ALA A 238 5.75 -2.51 -17.86
CA ALA A 238 6.99 -3.01 -17.28
C ALA A 238 7.72 -2.04 -16.32
N LEU A 239 7.28 -0.79 -16.19
CA LEU A 239 7.88 0.18 -15.25
C LEU A 239 7.41 -0.02 -13.79
N LYS A 240 6.30 -0.73 -13.59
CA LYS A 240 5.72 -1.09 -12.29
C LYS A 240 6.33 -2.40 -11.78
N ILE A 241 7.55 -2.33 -11.24
CA ILE A 241 8.31 -3.51 -10.81
C ILE A 241 7.75 -4.10 -9.51
N LYS A 242 7.52 -3.26 -8.50
CA LYS A 242 7.00 -3.67 -7.18
C LYS A 242 5.58 -3.13 -6.88
N ASP A 243 5.05 -2.27 -7.75
CA ASP A 243 3.69 -1.72 -7.63
C ASP A 243 2.70 -2.60 -8.39
N HIS A 244 2.50 -3.83 -7.92
CA HIS A 244 1.47 -4.73 -8.43
C HIS A 244 0.59 -5.20 -7.28
N THR A 245 -0.71 -5.19 -7.54
CA THR A 245 -1.76 -5.68 -6.64
C THR A 245 -1.80 -7.21 -6.67
N MET A 246 -2.33 -7.83 -5.62
CA MET A 246 -2.63 -9.27 -5.64
C MET A 246 -4.02 -9.47 -6.26
N GLY A 247 -4.17 -10.47 -7.14
CA GLY A 247 -5.46 -10.85 -7.73
C GLY A 247 -5.89 -10.04 -8.97
N GLU A 248 -5.23 -8.94 -9.31
CA GLU A 248 -5.59 -8.17 -10.52
C GLU A 248 -5.34 -9.00 -11.80
N GLY A 249 -6.41 -9.22 -12.56
CA GLY A 249 -6.33 -9.79 -13.91
C GLY A 249 -5.82 -8.77 -14.94
N ASP A 250 -5.81 -9.12 -16.23
CA ASP A 250 -5.48 -8.16 -17.29
C ASP A 250 -6.43 -6.94 -17.24
N LYS A 251 -5.90 -5.80 -16.82
CA LYS A 251 -6.66 -4.55 -16.73
C LYS A 251 -7.19 -4.14 -18.11
N ARG A 252 -8.52 -4.18 -18.23
CA ARG A 252 -9.24 -4.00 -19.50
C ARG A 252 -9.20 -2.57 -20.03
N ILE A 253 -9.08 -1.58 -19.13
CA ILE A 253 -9.10 -0.15 -19.45
C ILE A 253 -7.74 0.46 -19.14
N GLN A 254 -7.15 1.14 -20.11
CA GLN A 254 -5.83 1.75 -20.00
C GLN A 254 -5.93 3.24 -20.31
N VAL A 255 -5.46 4.07 -19.38
CA VAL A 255 -5.33 5.52 -19.55
C VAL A 255 -3.87 5.90 -19.29
N ASP A 256 -3.38 6.92 -19.97
CA ASP A 256 -1.98 7.35 -19.92
C ASP A 256 -1.80 8.61 -19.09
N THR A 257 -2.67 9.59 -19.33
CA THR A 257 -2.56 10.93 -18.75
C THR A 257 -3.59 11.15 -17.65
N THR A 258 -3.34 12.12 -16.78
CA THR A 258 -4.32 12.52 -15.76
C THR A 258 -5.61 13.03 -16.39
N GLU A 259 -5.53 13.67 -17.56
CA GLU A 259 -6.69 14.12 -18.32
C GLU A 259 -7.53 12.94 -18.82
N GLU A 260 -6.90 11.86 -19.30
CA GLU A 260 -7.60 10.63 -19.70
C GLU A 260 -8.23 9.92 -18.49
N LEU A 261 -7.57 9.87 -17.33
CA LEU A 261 -8.16 9.32 -16.11
C LEU A 261 -9.36 10.17 -15.64
N ALA A 262 -9.26 11.50 -15.71
CA ALA A 262 -10.38 12.40 -15.43
C ALA A 262 -11.51 12.25 -16.45
N ALA A 263 -11.22 11.95 -17.72
CA ALA A 263 -12.23 11.66 -18.72
C ALA A 263 -12.93 10.31 -18.46
N LEU A 264 -12.19 9.31 -17.96
CA LEU A 264 -12.72 8.02 -17.57
C LEU A 264 -13.73 8.13 -16.41
N LEU A 265 -13.43 8.94 -15.40
CA LEU A 265 -14.38 9.26 -14.32
C LEU A 265 -15.65 9.95 -14.84
N ARG A 266 -15.60 10.65 -15.98
CA ARG A 266 -16.78 11.30 -16.58
C ARG A 266 -17.57 10.41 -17.52
N SER A 267 -17.04 9.25 -17.92
CA SER A 267 -17.71 8.35 -18.85
C SER A 267 -18.52 7.25 -18.17
N ASP A 268 -18.47 7.15 -16.84
CA ASP A 268 -19.09 6.09 -16.04
C ASP A 268 -18.68 4.67 -16.50
N GLU A 269 -17.51 4.53 -17.11
CA GLU A 269 -17.00 3.23 -17.57
C GLU A 269 -16.35 2.42 -16.44
N VAL A 270 -16.07 3.04 -15.29
CA VAL A 270 -15.45 2.40 -14.12
C VAL A 270 -16.14 2.85 -12.85
N ASP A 271 -16.93 1.97 -12.23
CA ASP A 271 -17.64 2.33 -11.00
C ASP A 271 -16.71 2.38 -9.78
N ARG A 272 -15.72 1.48 -9.70
CA ARG A 272 -14.89 1.28 -8.52
C ARG A 272 -13.42 1.35 -8.90
N LEU A 273 -12.69 2.32 -8.35
CA LEU A 273 -11.27 2.45 -8.62
C LEU A 273 -10.44 2.89 -7.43
N CYS A 274 -9.17 2.49 -7.43
CA CYS A 274 -8.14 2.97 -6.52
C CYS A 274 -7.07 3.70 -7.32
N ALA A 275 -6.79 4.95 -6.98
CA ALA A 275 -5.71 5.73 -7.57
C ALA A 275 -4.58 5.91 -6.55
N LEU A 276 -3.44 5.28 -6.83
CA LEU A 276 -2.18 5.49 -6.15
C LEU A 276 -1.44 6.68 -6.77
N THR A 277 -1.09 7.66 -5.95
CA THR A 277 -0.13 8.72 -6.35
C THR A 277 1.08 8.79 -5.42
N HIS A 278 2.18 9.30 -5.96
CA HIS A 278 3.37 9.60 -5.16
C HIS A 278 3.54 11.13 -5.11
N PRO A 279 3.23 11.82 -4.01
CA PRO A 279 3.20 13.29 -3.96
C PRO A 279 4.48 13.99 -4.44
N ASN A 280 5.65 13.33 -4.34
CA ASN A 280 6.90 13.86 -4.85
C ASN A 280 6.98 13.99 -6.38
N ARG A 281 6.15 13.26 -7.14
CA ARG A 281 6.07 13.29 -8.61
C ARG A 281 5.20 14.43 -9.14
N TRP A 282 4.34 14.98 -8.29
CA TRP A 282 3.40 16.04 -8.63
C TRP A 282 4.04 17.40 -8.38
N ALA A 283 4.07 18.22 -9.43
CA ALA A 283 4.77 19.50 -9.40
C ALA A 283 3.85 20.66 -9.04
N ARG A 284 4.33 21.53 -8.13
CA ARG A 284 3.64 22.77 -7.73
C ARG A 284 3.96 23.95 -8.65
N THR A 285 5.09 23.88 -9.34
CA THR A 285 5.59 24.95 -10.20
C THR A 285 6.14 24.40 -11.52
N PRO A 286 6.22 25.23 -12.57
CA PRO A 286 6.85 24.86 -13.83
C PRO A 286 8.29 24.35 -13.70
N GLY A 287 9.07 24.95 -12.80
CA GLY A 287 10.46 24.58 -12.57
C GLY A 287 10.59 23.23 -11.88
N GLU A 288 9.76 22.96 -10.86
CA GLU A 288 9.68 21.65 -10.23
C GLU A 288 9.27 20.58 -11.24
N TRP A 289 8.29 20.87 -12.09
CA TRP A 289 7.82 19.95 -13.13
C TRP A 289 8.94 19.52 -14.07
N ALA A 290 9.77 20.47 -14.54
CA ALA A 290 10.89 20.16 -15.42
C ALA A 290 11.93 19.27 -14.74
N ILE A 291 12.23 19.54 -13.46
CA ILE A 291 13.21 18.78 -12.68
C ILE A 291 12.72 17.35 -12.43
N GLU A 292 11.48 17.17 -11.98
CA GLU A 292 10.95 15.84 -11.66
C GLU A 292 10.70 15.01 -12.93
N SER A 293 10.25 15.64 -14.01
CA SER A 293 10.12 14.97 -15.31
C SER A 293 11.47 14.45 -15.82
N ALA A 294 12.54 15.22 -15.67
CA ALA A 294 13.88 14.78 -16.08
C ALA A 294 14.41 13.63 -15.21
N LYS A 295 14.16 13.66 -13.89
CA LYS A 295 14.54 12.58 -12.97
C LYS A 295 13.80 11.29 -13.29
N ASP A 296 12.48 11.36 -13.46
CA ASP A 296 11.66 10.19 -13.75
C ASP A 296 12.00 9.60 -15.13
N TYR A 297 12.30 10.44 -16.12
CA TYR A 297 12.83 9.96 -17.40
C TYR A 297 14.11 9.13 -17.21
N ALA A 298 15.07 9.63 -16.41
CA ALA A 298 16.30 8.90 -16.13
C ALA A 298 16.05 7.57 -15.38
N ILE A 299 15.17 7.58 -14.38
CA ILE A 299 14.77 6.38 -13.62
C ILE A 299 14.10 5.36 -14.54
N ASN A 300 13.17 5.79 -15.40
CA ASN A 300 12.47 4.91 -16.33
C ASN A 300 13.42 4.27 -17.34
N VAL A 301 14.43 5.00 -17.81
CA VAL A 301 15.50 4.44 -18.66
C VAL A 301 16.29 3.37 -17.91
N ALA A 302 16.65 3.61 -16.65
CA ALA A 302 17.36 2.63 -15.82
C ALA A 302 16.51 1.36 -15.58
N LYS A 303 15.23 1.52 -15.21
CA LYS A 303 14.29 0.41 -15.03
C LYS A 303 14.14 -0.44 -16.31
N ARG A 304 14.03 0.20 -17.48
CA ARG A 304 14.01 -0.51 -18.76
C ARG A 304 15.31 -1.28 -19.03
N GLY A 305 16.45 -0.74 -18.61
CA GLY A 305 17.74 -1.43 -18.70
C GLY A 305 17.79 -2.70 -17.84
N ILE A 306 17.24 -2.64 -16.61
CA ILE A 306 17.16 -3.81 -15.71
C ILE A 306 16.29 -4.90 -16.33
N ASN A 307 15.10 -4.55 -16.84
CA ASN A 307 14.16 -5.52 -17.45
C ASN A 307 14.64 -6.12 -18.79
N VAL A 308 15.66 -5.55 -19.43
CA VAL A 308 16.26 -6.12 -20.67
C VAL A 308 17.40 -7.09 -20.35
N VAL A 309 17.94 -7.03 -19.13
CA VAL A 309 19.08 -7.84 -18.68
C VAL A 309 18.64 -9.00 -17.76
N ALA A 310 17.48 -8.88 -17.12
CA ALA A 310 16.80 -9.97 -16.40
C ALA A 310 16.06 -10.91 -17.37
#